data_AF-A0A520HNZ6-F1
#
_entry.id   AF-A0A520HNZ6-F1
#
_cell.length_a   1.000
_cell.length_b   1.000
_cell.length_c   1.000
_cell.angle_alpha   90.00
_cell.angle_beta   90.00
_cell.angle_gamma   90.00
#
_symmetry.space_group_name_H-M   'P 1'
#
loop_
_entity.id
_entity.type
_entity.pdbx_description
1 polymer ?
#
loop_
_entity_poly.entity_id
_entity_poly.type
_entity_poly.pdbx_seq_one_letter_code
_entity_poly.pdbx_strand_id
1 'polypeptide(L)'
;GWGTMLRCAVAPNVSVENRAIGGRSTNSFIREGRLDKIAADLRKGDTLLIQFGHNDASVDKPERFTTIEQYRANLRRFLDVASHAGAKVVILTPVARRDFKDGVEQPSFPTYADAARQVAHETRTPLIDLGKTSQAWVQAAGADAAKGYYLHYTGAAGAPGYPTGVADDTHFSEIGARRVADLVATGLHRLKLPIARYVTPGTPALTRATPAGGPSCG
;
A
#
# COMPACT_ATOMS: atom_id res chain seq x y z
N GLY A 1 5.64 -2.76 6.08
CA GLY A 1 4.67 -2.27 5.07
C GLY A 1 3.26 -2.37 5.62
N TRP A 2 2.34 -1.54 5.15
CA TRP A 2 0.98 -1.43 5.72
C TRP A 2 0.14 -2.71 5.61
N GLY A 3 0.33 -3.52 4.57
CA GLY A 3 -0.43 -4.77 4.37
C GLY A 3 -0.31 -5.75 5.55
N THR A 4 0.82 -5.73 6.27
CA THR A 4 1.02 -6.55 7.48
C THR A 4 0.07 -6.13 8.61
N MET A 5 -0.27 -4.85 8.70
CA MET A 5 -1.12 -4.31 9.77
C MET A 5 -2.62 -4.40 9.45
N LEU A 6 -3.00 -4.57 8.17
CA LEU A 6 -4.41 -4.59 7.76
C LEU A 6 -5.25 -5.66 8.49
N ARG A 7 -4.63 -6.77 8.92
CA ARG A 7 -5.31 -7.79 9.73
C ARG A 7 -5.93 -7.24 11.01
N CYS A 8 -5.43 -6.12 11.54
CA CYS A 8 -5.96 -5.48 12.74
C CYS A 8 -7.24 -4.67 12.50
N ALA A 9 -7.73 -4.61 11.27
CA ALA A 9 -9.01 -4.02 10.91
C ALA A 9 -10.05 -5.07 10.47
N VAL A 10 -9.70 -6.35 10.30
CA VAL A 10 -10.65 -7.34 9.78
C VAL A 10 -11.25 -8.19 10.89
N ALA A 11 -12.47 -8.70 10.65
CA ALA A 11 -13.13 -9.64 11.54
C ALA A 11 -12.33 -10.95 11.69
N PRO A 12 -12.44 -11.68 12.82
CA PRO A 12 -11.64 -12.89 13.09
C PRO A 12 -11.78 -14.03 12.06
N ASN A 13 -12.89 -14.05 11.31
CA ASN A 13 -13.16 -15.03 10.27
C ASN A 13 -12.62 -14.63 8.88
N VAL A 14 -11.87 -13.52 8.78
CA VAL A 14 -11.22 -13.07 7.55
C VAL A 14 -9.71 -13.18 7.70
N SER A 15 -9.07 -13.90 6.77
CA SER A 15 -7.61 -13.95 6.67
C SER A 15 -7.09 -12.83 5.78
N VAL A 16 -5.95 -12.25 6.15
CA VAL A 16 -5.21 -11.29 5.33
C VAL A 16 -3.87 -11.89 4.93
N GLU A 17 -3.69 -12.13 3.64
CA GLU A 17 -2.43 -12.61 3.09
C GLU A 17 -1.63 -11.49 2.42
N ASN A 18 -0.57 -11.03 3.10
CA ASN A 18 0.31 -10.03 2.53
C ASN A 18 1.31 -10.67 1.55
N ARG A 19 0.98 -10.64 0.25
CA ARG A 19 1.84 -11.14 -0.85
C ARG A 19 2.80 -10.07 -1.40
N ALA A 20 2.88 -8.89 -0.80
CA ALA A 20 3.74 -7.81 -1.26
C ALA A 20 5.23 -8.07 -0.93
N ILE A 21 6.12 -7.68 -1.85
CA ILE A 21 7.57 -7.79 -1.64
C ILE A 21 8.28 -6.49 -2.01
N GLY A 22 9.19 -6.07 -1.14
CA GLY A 22 10.03 -4.89 -1.34
C GLY A 22 10.80 -4.91 -2.66
N GLY A 23 10.92 -3.74 -3.27
CA GLY A 23 11.66 -3.53 -4.52
C GLY A 23 10.98 -4.00 -5.80
N ARG A 24 9.74 -4.53 -5.74
CA ARG A 24 9.02 -4.97 -6.94
C ARG A 24 8.18 -3.85 -7.54
N SER A 25 8.23 -3.78 -8.85
CA SER A 25 7.29 -3.09 -9.75
C SER A 25 6.24 -4.08 -10.26
N THR A 26 5.23 -3.60 -10.99
CA THR A 26 4.29 -4.49 -11.67
C THR A 26 5.01 -5.47 -12.61
N ASN A 27 5.99 -4.99 -13.39
CA ASN A 27 6.74 -5.82 -14.34
C ASN A 27 7.56 -6.91 -13.64
N SER A 28 8.39 -6.54 -12.65
CA SER A 28 9.22 -7.51 -11.92
C SER A 28 8.38 -8.48 -11.08
N PHE A 29 7.26 -8.03 -10.50
CA PHE A 29 6.37 -8.91 -9.74
C PHE A 29 5.77 -10.02 -10.62
N ILE A 30 5.33 -9.65 -11.82
CA ILE A 30 4.80 -10.59 -12.80
C ILE A 30 5.90 -11.50 -13.34
N ARG A 31 7.04 -10.94 -13.77
CA ARG A 31 8.17 -11.69 -14.32
C ARG A 31 8.73 -12.74 -13.35
N GLU A 32 8.67 -12.47 -12.04
CA GLU A 32 9.08 -13.40 -10.99
C GLU A 32 8.02 -14.48 -10.66
N GLY A 33 6.92 -14.57 -11.42
CA GLY A 33 5.86 -15.57 -11.24
C GLY A 33 5.01 -15.35 -9.98
N ARG A 34 5.04 -14.16 -9.39
CA ARG A 34 4.33 -13.90 -8.13
C ARG A 34 2.83 -13.72 -8.35
N LEU A 35 2.46 -13.11 -9.47
CA LEU A 35 1.06 -13.02 -9.87
C LEU A 35 0.49 -14.42 -10.14
N ASP A 36 1.27 -15.33 -10.74
CA ASP A 36 0.83 -16.71 -10.99
C ASP A 36 0.59 -17.48 -9.69
N LYS A 37 1.44 -17.28 -8.67
CA LYS A 37 1.22 -17.83 -7.32
C LYS A 37 -0.07 -17.30 -6.69
N ILE A 38 -0.37 -16.01 -6.86
CA ILE A 38 -1.66 -15.46 -6.40
C ILE A 38 -2.80 -16.11 -7.18
N ALA A 39 -2.70 -16.23 -8.50
CA ALA A 39 -3.73 -16.84 -9.34
C ALA A 39 -4.03 -18.29 -8.93
N ALA A 40 -3.01 -19.07 -8.57
CA ALA A 40 -3.16 -20.44 -8.09
C ALA A 40 -3.88 -20.56 -6.74
N ASP A 41 -3.75 -19.54 -5.87
CA ASP A 41 -4.30 -19.56 -4.51
C ASP A 41 -5.65 -18.82 -4.40
N LEU A 42 -5.92 -17.86 -5.29
CA LEU A 42 -7.11 -17.02 -5.25
C LEU A 42 -8.39 -17.82 -5.50
N ARG A 43 -9.45 -17.52 -4.75
CA ARG A 43 -10.74 -18.22 -4.80
C ARG A 43 -11.90 -17.24 -4.95
N LYS A 44 -13.05 -17.78 -5.35
CA LYS A 44 -14.29 -17.04 -5.41
C LYS A 44 -14.65 -16.50 -4.02
N GLY A 45 -14.93 -15.21 -3.94
CA GLY A 45 -15.25 -14.52 -2.69
C GLY A 45 -14.07 -13.77 -2.07
N ASP A 46 -12.84 -14.05 -2.50
CA ASP A 46 -11.67 -13.30 -2.06
C ASP A 46 -11.71 -11.85 -2.57
N THR A 47 -10.91 -10.99 -1.94
CA THR A 47 -10.67 -9.62 -2.42
C THR A 47 -9.17 -9.39 -2.59
N LEU A 48 -8.74 -9.17 -3.82
CA LEU A 48 -7.37 -8.82 -4.18
C LEU A 48 -7.17 -7.30 -4.12
N LEU A 49 -6.19 -6.86 -3.32
CA LEU A 49 -5.76 -5.46 -3.23
C LEU A 49 -4.47 -5.28 -4.03
N ILE A 50 -4.44 -4.30 -4.95
CA ILE A 50 -3.29 -4.06 -5.83
C ILE A 50 -2.75 -2.66 -5.59
N GLN A 51 -1.49 -2.54 -5.19
CA GLN A 51 -0.80 -1.25 -5.03
C GLN A 51 0.63 -1.32 -5.59
N PHE A 52 0.91 -0.52 -6.62
CA PHE A 52 2.23 -0.41 -7.26
C PHE A 52 2.53 1.05 -7.64
N GLY A 53 3.69 1.30 -8.26
CA GLY A 53 4.08 2.62 -8.78
C GLY A 53 5.47 3.08 -8.31
N HIS A 54 5.86 2.72 -7.08
CA HIS A 54 7.12 3.20 -6.50
C HIS A 54 8.36 2.74 -7.26
N ASN A 55 8.42 1.43 -7.54
CA ASN A 55 9.54 0.82 -8.25
C ASN A 55 9.32 0.81 -9.77
N ASP A 56 8.06 0.92 -10.21
CA ASP A 56 7.73 1.10 -11.63
C ASP A 56 8.37 2.39 -12.16
N ALA A 57 8.43 3.43 -11.33
CA ALA A 57 9.06 4.72 -11.63
C ALA A 57 10.59 4.75 -11.57
N SER A 58 11.26 3.66 -11.18
CA SER A 58 12.73 3.64 -11.01
C SER A 58 13.45 3.52 -12.36
N VAL A 59 13.53 4.62 -13.12
CA VAL A 59 14.20 4.71 -14.43
C VAL A 59 15.67 4.28 -14.39
N ASP A 60 16.32 4.44 -13.24
CA ASP A 60 17.70 4.05 -12.95
C ASP A 60 17.88 2.54 -12.71
N LYS A 61 16.78 1.78 -12.62
CA LYS A 61 16.75 0.34 -12.34
C LYS A 61 15.95 -0.38 -13.42
N PRO A 62 16.57 -0.68 -14.58
CA PRO A 62 15.87 -1.25 -15.73
C PRO A 62 15.09 -2.54 -15.44
N GLU A 63 15.53 -3.33 -14.45
CA GLU A 63 14.86 -4.57 -14.05
C GLU A 63 13.52 -4.35 -13.33
N ARG A 64 13.28 -3.11 -12.86
CA ARG A 64 12.06 -2.66 -12.18
C ARG A 64 11.27 -1.67 -13.03
N PHE A 65 11.96 -0.77 -13.73
CA PHE A 65 11.32 0.27 -14.52
C PHE A 65 10.20 -0.30 -15.41
N THR A 66 9.06 0.38 -15.40
CA THR A 66 7.88 -0.03 -16.15
C THR A 66 7.25 1.22 -16.76
N THR A 67 7.14 1.29 -18.08
CA THR A 67 6.51 2.45 -18.74
C THR A 67 5.04 2.58 -18.31
N ILE A 68 4.42 3.76 -18.47
CA ILE A 68 2.99 3.93 -18.13
C ILE A 68 2.10 2.98 -18.93
N GLU A 69 2.42 2.74 -20.19
CA GLU A 69 1.71 1.77 -21.03
C GLU A 69 1.80 0.35 -20.44
N GLN A 70 3.02 -0.11 -20.13
CA GLN A 70 3.26 -1.41 -19.50
C GLN A 70 2.60 -1.51 -18.12
N TYR A 71 2.65 -0.45 -17.32
CA TYR A 71 2.03 -0.39 -16.00
C TYR A 71 0.51 -0.61 -16.11
N ARG A 72 -0.15 0.11 -17.03
CA ARG A 72 -1.60 -0.05 -17.28
C ARG A 72 -1.92 -1.44 -17.81
N ALA A 73 -1.13 -1.97 -18.73
CA ALA A 73 -1.30 -3.33 -19.23
C ALA A 73 -1.14 -4.38 -18.12
N ASN A 74 -0.10 -4.21 -17.28
CA ASN A 74 0.15 -5.09 -16.15
C ASN A 74 -0.97 -5.04 -15.12
N LEU A 75 -1.47 -3.85 -14.75
CA LEU A 75 -2.63 -3.73 -13.87
C LEU A 75 -3.81 -4.55 -14.41
N ARG A 76 -4.15 -4.43 -15.70
CA ARG A 76 -5.23 -5.24 -16.32
C ARG A 76 -5.00 -6.75 -16.16
N ARG A 77 -3.75 -7.23 -16.24
CA ARG A 77 -3.45 -8.65 -15.96
C ARG A 77 -3.80 -9.08 -14.53
N PHE A 78 -3.58 -8.22 -13.52
CA PHE A 78 -4.03 -8.51 -12.15
C PHE A 78 -5.56 -8.56 -12.05
N LEU A 79 -6.26 -7.66 -12.76
CA LEU A 79 -7.73 -7.66 -12.80
C LEU A 79 -8.25 -8.95 -13.45
N ASP A 80 -7.62 -9.39 -14.54
CA ASP A 80 -7.95 -10.63 -15.22
C ASP A 80 -7.79 -11.82 -14.28
N VAL A 81 -6.67 -11.92 -13.56
CA VAL A 81 -6.45 -12.98 -12.56
C VAL A 81 -7.57 -13.02 -11.51
N ALA A 82 -7.94 -11.86 -10.96
CA ALA A 82 -9.04 -11.80 -10.00
C ALA A 82 -10.39 -12.23 -10.61
N SER A 83 -10.67 -11.78 -11.83
CA SER A 83 -11.89 -12.11 -12.56
C SER A 83 -12.01 -13.62 -12.83
N HIS A 84 -10.93 -14.26 -13.32
CA HIS A 84 -10.91 -15.70 -13.60
C HIS A 84 -11.13 -16.54 -12.34
N ALA A 85 -10.64 -16.10 -11.18
CA ALA A 85 -10.86 -16.76 -9.90
C ALA A 85 -12.25 -16.47 -9.28
N GLY A 86 -13.04 -15.57 -9.86
CA GLY A 86 -14.30 -15.08 -9.26
C GLY A 86 -14.09 -14.23 -8.00
N ALA A 87 -12.90 -13.66 -7.83
CA ALA A 87 -12.56 -12.76 -6.74
C ALA A 87 -12.96 -11.31 -7.07
N LYS A 88 -13.04 -10.47 -6.05
CA LYS A 88 -13.14 -9.01 -6.20
C LYS A 88 -11.75 -8.41 -6.24
N VAL A 89 -11.62 -7.27 -6.90
CA VAL A 89 -10.35 -6.55 -7.03
C VAL A 89 -10.55 -5.09 -6.67
N VAL A 90 -9.56 -4.52 -5.98
CA VAL A 90 -9.49 -3.10 -5.64
C VAL A 90 -8.12 -2.58 -6.03
N ILE A 91 -8.09 -1.51 -6.81
CA ILE A 91 -6.86 -0.80 -7.14
C ILE A 91 -6.60 0.24 -6.05
N LEU A 92 -5.36 0.35 -5.61
CA LEU A 92 -4.89 1.40 -4.74
C LEU A 92 -3.81 2.19 -5.49
N THR A 93 -3.97 3.50 -5.56
CA THR A 93 -2.93 4.39 -6.10
C THR A 93 -1.64 4.29 -5.25
N PRO A 94 -0.46 4.63 -5.80
CA PRO A 94 0.78 4.66 -5.03
C PRO A 94 0.61 5.50 -3.75
N VAL A 95 0.98 4.93 -2.60
CA VAL A 95 0.96 5.63 -1.30
C VAL A 95 1.99 6.77 -1.27
N ALA A 96 1.78 7.77 -0.42
CA ALA A 96 2.70 8.89 -0.26
C ALA A 96 4.06 8.45 0.33
N ARG A 97 5.14 8.89 -0.32
CA ARG A 97 6.41 9.18 0.34
C ARG A 97 6.28 10.46 1.14
N ARG A 98 7.31 10.79 1.92
CA ARG A 98 7.45 12.10 2.54
C ARG A 98 8.37 12.97 1.66
N ASP A 99 7.86 14.03 1.08
CA ASP A 99 8.62 14.99 0.28
C ASP A 99 8.02 16.39 0.46
N PHE A 100 8.59 17.19 1.37
CA PHE A 100 8.12 18.54 1.64
C PHE A 100 8.96 19.57 0.89
N LYS A 101 8.29 20.50 0.19
CA LYS A 101 8.88 21.70 -0.40
C LYS A 101 8.11 22.91 0.09
N ASP A 102 8.81 23.85 0.72
CA ASP A 102 8.22 25.08 1.27
C ASP A 102 7.00 24.82 2.18
N GLY A 103 7.08 23.76 3.00
CA GLY A 103 6.00 23.36 3.92
C GLY A 103 4.84 22.59 3.28
N VAL A 104 4.92 22.33 1.97
CA VAL A 104 3.89 21.60 1.20
C VAL A 104 4.39 20.21 0.82
N GLU A 105 3.64 19.19 1.21
CA GLU A 105 3.89 17.80 0.85
C GLU A 105 3.58 17.55 -0.63
N GLN A 106 4.54 16.96 -1.34
CA GLN A 106 4.47 16.77 -2.78
C GLN A 106 3.72 15.48 -3.14
N PRO A 107 2.95 15.48 -4.25
CA PRO A 107 2.32 14.26 -4.75
C PRO A 107 3.36 13.19 -5.12
N SER A 108 3.21 12.00 -4.57
CA SER A 108 4.06 10.87 -4.91
C SER A 108 3.60 10.18 -6.20
N PHE A 109 4.53 10.02 -7.15
CA PHE A 109 4.31 9.29 -8.42
C PHE A 109 3.02 9.67 -9.16
N PRO A 110 2.77 10.97 -9.43
CA PRO A 110 1.49 11.44 -9.95
C PRO A 110 1.08 10.75 -11.26
N THR A 111 2.03 10.51 -12.18
CA THR A 111 1.78 9.83 -13.45
C THR A 111 1.31 8.38 -13.28
N TYR A 112 1.87 7.63 -12.32
CA TYR A 112 1.43 6.27 -12.00
C TYR A 112 0.11 6.25 -11.23
N ALA A 113 -0.11 7.24 -10.36
CA ALA A 113 -1.39 7.41 -9.68
C ALA A 113 -2.53 7.68 -10.68
N ASP A 114 -2.31 8.57 -11.64
CA ASP A 114 -3.27 8.87 -12.70
C ASP A 114 -3.51 7.66 -13.62
N ALA A 115 -2.46 6.92 -13.97
CA ALA A 115 -2.60 5.68 -14.73
C ALA A 115 -3.43 4.62 -13.98
N ALA A 116 -3.25 4.49 -12.66
CA ALA A 116 -4.05 3.59 -11.82
C ALA A 116 -5.52 4.04 -11.75
N ARG A 117 -5.78 5.34 -11.56
CA ARG A 117 -7.14 5.94 -11.61
C ARG A 117 -7.80 5.69 -12.96
N GLN A 118 -7.06 5.87 -14.06
CA GLN A 118 -7.56 5.66 -15.41
C GLN A 118 -7.94 4.19 -15.64
N VAL A 119 -7.09 3.24 -15.27
CA VAL A 119 -7.42 1.80 -15.38
C VAL A 119 -8.64 1.46 -14.53
N ALA A 120 -8.72 1.97 -13.30
CA ALA A 120 -9.88 1.75 -12.44
C ALA A 120 -11.18 2.27 -13.08
N HIS A 121 -11.14 3.49 -13.63
CA HIS A 121 -12.27 4.09 -14.33
C HIS A 121 -12.69 3.28 -15.57
N GLU A 122 -11.75 2.98 -16.47
CA GLU A 122 -12.00 2.25 -17.73
C GLU A 122 -12.58 0.85 -17.49
N THR A 123 -12.12 0.17 -16.43
CA THR A 123 -12.54 -1.19 -16.10
C THR A 123 -13.69 -1.24 -15.09
N ARG A 124 -14.14 -0.08 -14.60
CA ARG A 124 -15.11 0.05 -13.49
C ARG A 124 -14.67 -0.72 -12.23
N THR A 125 -13.37 -0.81 -12.02
CA THR A 125 -12.78 -1.45 -10.83
C THR A 125 -12.81 -0.48 -9.66
N PRO A 126 -13.27 -0.90 -8.46
CA PRO A 126 -13.18 -0.07 -7.28
C PRO A 126 -11.76 0.44 -7.00
N LEU A 127 -11.66 1.72 -6.64
CA LEU A 127 -10.40 2.40 -6.35
C LEU A 127 -10.40 2.90 -4.90
N ILE A 128 -9.28 2.75 -4.22
CA ILE A 128 -8.93 3.55 -3.04
C ILE A 128 -7.82 4.50 -3.48
N ASP A 129 -8.08 5.81 -3.49
CA ASP A 129 -7.08 6.84 -3.79
C ASP A 129 -6.15 7.05 -2.59
N LEU A 130 -5.39 6.00 -2.27
CA LEU A 130 -4.51 5.94 -1.11
C LEU A 130 -3.43 7.01 -1.16
N GLY A 131 -2.96 7.39 -2.35
CA GLY A 131 -1.96 8.43 -2.55
C GLY A 131 -2.49 9.76 -2.07
N LYS A 132 -3.69 10.15 -2.50
CA LYS A 132 -4.35 11.37 -2.03
C LYS A 132 -4.61 11.36 -0.53
N THR A 133 -5.16 10.29 0.02
CA THR A 133 -5.50 10.24 1.46
C THR A 133 -4.27 10.20 2.35
N SER A 134 -3.20 9.50 1.93
CA SER A 134 -1.94 9.45 2.69
C SER A 134 -1.15 10.76 2.58
N GLN A 135 -1.13 11.41 1.40
CA GLN A 135 -0.52 12.73 1.24
C GLN A 135 -1.20 13.76 2.16
N ALA A 136 -2.53 13.79 2.20
CA ALA A 136 -3.28 14.70 3.08
C ALA A 136 -2.97 14.44 4.56
N TRP A 137 -2.83 13.18 4.96
CA TRP A 137 -2.45 12.81 6.32
C TRP A 137 -1.02 13.25 6.67
N VAL A 138 -0.06 13.04 5.77
CA VAL A 138 1.33 13.49 5.95
C VAL A 138 1.41 15.01 6.01
N GLN A 139 0.73 15.71 5.10
CA GLN A 139 0.63 17.17 5.10
C GLN A 139 0.07 17.71 6.43
N ALA A 140 -0.98 17.08 6.97
CA ALA A 140 -1.61 17.51 8.21
C ALA A 140 -0.69 17.36 9.44
N ALA A 141 0.24 16.40 9.42
CA ALA A 141 1.24 16.26 10.47
C ALA A 141 2.39 17.29 10.33
N GLY A 142 2.70 17.70 9.10
CA GLY A 142 3.81 18.59 8.81
C GLY A 142 5.17 17.87 8.75
N ALA A 143 6.17 18.58 8.21
CA ALA A 143 7.44 17.99 7.77
C ALA A 143 8.23 17.25 8.86
N ASP A 144 8.22 17.77 10.10
CA ASP A 144 8.96 17.20 11.21
C ASP A 144 8.23 16.04 11.88
N ALA A 145 6.95 16.22 12.25
CA ALA A 145 6.18 15.15 12.88
C ALA A 145 6.00 13.95 11.93
N ALA A 146 5.89 14.19 10.62
CA ALA A 146 5.78 13.14 9.62
C ALA A 146 6.99 12.19 9.61
N LYS A 147 8.19 12.62 10.05
CA LYS A 147 9.37 11.72 10.15
C LYS A 147 9.06 10.47 10.99
N GLY A 148 8.25 10.61 12.04
CA GLY A 148 7.84 9.48 12.90
C GLY A 148 6.99 8.41 12.19
N TYR A 149 6.45 8.71 11.01
CA TYR A 149 5.70 7.76 10.19
C TYR A 149 6.58 6.97 9.22
N TYR A 150 7.83 7.40 9.03
CA TYR A 150 8.79 6.77 8.12
C TYR A 150 10.01 6.26 8.89
N LEU A 151 10.92 5.57 8.21
CA LEU A 151 12.12 5.03 8.84
C LEU A 151 13.15 6.16 9.04
N HIS A 152 12.97 6.92 10.12
CA HIS A 152 13.91 7.92 10.61
C HIS A 152 14.37 7.51 12.01
N TYR A 153 15.51 6.79 12.09
CA TYR A 153 16.11 6.34 13.34
C TYR A 153 17.53 6.86 13.47
N THR A 154 17.91 7.29 14.66
CA THR A 154 19.24 7.84 14.96
C THR A 154 20.26 6.79 15.41
N GLY A 155 19.91 5.49 15.33
CA GLY A 155 20.78 4.37 15.74
C GLY A 155 20.85 4.14 17.25
N ALA A 156 20.45 5.13 18.05
CA ALA A 156 20.38 5.01 19.51
C ALA A 156 18.94 4.64 19.95
N ALA A 157 18.80 3.43 20.51
CA ALA A 157 17.59 2.81 21.08
C ALA A 157 16.54 2.27 20.09
N GLY A 158 16.31 0.95 20.15
CA GLY A 158 15.05 0.32 19.75
C GLY A 158 14.89 -0.10 18.28
N ALA A 159 15.88 0.12 17.41
CA ALA A 159 15.83 -0.28 16.00
C ALA A 159 16.97 -1.26 15.62
N PRO A 160 16.92 -2.54 16.03
CA PRO A 160 18.00 -3.51 15.78
C PRO A 160 18.40 -3.67 14.30
N GLY A 161 17.47 -3.42 13.37
CA GLY A 161 17.73 -3.46 11.93
C GLY A 161 18.50 -2.25 11.37
N TYR A 162 18.71 -1.20 12.17
CA TYR A 162 19.35 0.06 11.77
C TYR A 162 20.37 0.53 12.83
N PRO A 163 21.46 -0.23 13.07
CA PRO A 163 22.41 0.04 14.16
C PRO A 163 23.12 1.40 14.02
N THR A 164 23.30 1.89 12.80
CA THR A 164 23.89 3.20 12.48
C THR A 164 22.84 4.27 12.19
N GLY A 165 21.56 3.97 12.43
CA GLY A 165 20.45 4.81 12.02
C GLY A 165 20.07 4.67 10.54
N VAL A 166 19.00 5.35 10.17
CA VAL A 166 18.45 5.46 8.80
C VAL A 166 17.62 6.73 8.73
N ALA A 167 17.66 7.41 7.58
CA ALA A 167 16.78 8.52 7.25
C ALA A 167 16.16 8.23 5.88
N ASP A 168 14.95 7.70 5.89
CA ASP A 168 14.28 7.16 4.70
C ASP A 168 12.82 7.64 4.69
N ASP A 169 12.49 8.37 3.63
CA ASP A 169 11.18 8.99 3.40
C ASP A 169 10.21 8.12 2.58
N THR A 170 10.58 6.87 2.29
CA THR A 170 9.78 5.92 1.51
C THR A 170 9.21 4.81 2.37
N HIS A 171 10.02 4.24 3.25
CA HIS A 171 9.61 3.09 4.05
C HIS A 171 8.97 3.54 5.36
N PHE A 172 7.84 2.93 5.71
CA PHE A 172 7.10 3.29 6.92
C PHE A 172 7.73 2.72 8.19
N SER A 173 7.69 3.51 9.27
CA SER A 173 7.78 3.00 10.63
C SER A 173 6.59 2.09 10.98
N GLU A 174 6.59 1.47 12.16
CA GLU A 174 5.43 0.71 12.63
C GLU A 174 4.17 1.59 12.69
N ILE A 175 4.29 2.80 13.25
CA ILE A 175 3.19 3.75 13.36
C ILE A 175 2.68 4.15 11.97
N GLY A 176 3.59 4.46 11.04
CA GLY A 176 3.18 4.80 9.69
C GLY A 176 2.48 3.64 8.97
N ALA A 177 2.99 2.42 9.12
CA ALA A 177 2.37 1.24 8.53
C ALA A 177 0.96 0.98 9.08
N ARG A 178 0.74 1.21 10.37
CA ARG A 178 -0.57 1.10 11.02
C ARG A 178 -1.54 2.17 10.52
N ARG A 179 -1.10 3.43 10.44
CA ARG A 179 -1.93 4.54 9.95
C ARG A 179 -2.31 4.38 8.49
N VAL A 180 -1.39 3.95 7.62
CA VAL A 180 -1.71 3.67 6.22
C VAL A 180 -2.65 2.47 6.11
N ALA A 181 -2.50 1.44 6.93
CA ALA A 181 -3.46 0.33 6.96
C ALA A 181 -4.86 0.79 7.39
N ASP A 182 -4.95 1.76 8.30
CA ASP A 182 -6.22 2.38 8.71
C ASP A 182 -6.89 3.17 7.58
N LEU A 183 -6.09 3.90 6.78
CA LEU A 183 -6.59 4.58 5.58
C LEU A 183 -7.14 3.56 4.55
N VAL A 184 -6.44 2.44 4.36
CA VAL A 184 -6.92 1.35 3.48
C VAL A 184 -8.19 0.72 4.04
N ALA A 185 -8.26 0.43 5.34
CA ALA A 185 -9.45 -0.09 5.99
C ALA A 185 -10.65 0.86 5.84
N THR A 186 -10.41 2.17 6.01
CA THR A 186 -11.42 3.22 5.80
C THR A 186 -11.92 3.23 4.35
N GLY A 187 -11.00 3.10 3.39
CA GLY A 187 -11.34 2.97 1.97
C GLY A 187 -12.21 1.75 1.71
N LEU A 188 -11.78 0.57 2.15
CA LEU A 188 -12.51 -0.70 1.99
C LEU A 188 -13.90 -0.67 2.62
N HIS A 189 -14.03 -0.11 3.83
CA HIS A 189 -15.29 0.01 4.54
C HIS A 189 -16.32 0.87 3.79
N ARG A 190 -15.86 1.85 3.00
CA ARG A 190 -16.72 2.72 2.17
C ARG A 190 -17.09 2.11 0.82
N LEU A 191 -16.37 1.08 0.36
CA LEU A 191 -16.68 0.41 -0.89
C LEU A 191 -17.91 -0.48 -0.75
N LYS A 192 -18.73 -0.56 -1.80
CA LYS A 192 -19.88 -1.48 -1.88
C LYS A 192 -19.42 -2.90 -2.26
N LEU A 193 -18.47 -3.45 -1.51
CA LEU A 193 -17.92 -4.79 -1.70
C LEU A 193 -18.30 -5.72 -0.53
N PRO A 194 -18.43 -7.04 -0.75
CA PRO A 194 -18.73 -7.97 0.33
C PRO A 194 -17.79 -7.87 1.53
N ILE A 195 -16.49 -7.60 1.29
CA ILE A 195 -15.46 -7.47 2.33
C ILE A 195 -15.72 -6.30 3.28
N ALA A 196 -16.41 -5.24 2.85
CA ALA A 196 -16.61 -4.02 3.64
C ALA A 196 -17.31 -4.30 4.98
N ARG A 197 -18.21 -5.29 5.02
CA ARG A 197 -18.93 -5.71 6.24
C ARG A 197 -18.03 -6.33 7.31
N TYR A 198 -16.83 -6.77 6.92
CA TYR A 198 -15.86 -7.41 7.80
C TYR A 198 -14.67 -6.50 8.13
N VAL A 199 -14.69 -5.24 7.68
CA VAL A 199 -13.61 -4.27 7.90
C VAL A 199 -14.09 -3.20 8.86
N THR A 200 -13.37 -3.04 9.97
CA THR A 200 -13.55 -2.00 10.98
C THR A 200 -12.34 -1.07 10.96
N PRO A 201 -12.46 0.15 10.40
CA PRO A 201 -11.42 1.16 10.54
C PRO A 201 -11.40 1.75 11.96
N GLY A 202 -10.34 2.48 12.29
CA GLY A 202 -10.19 3.20 13.55
C GLY A 202 -9.92 2.32 14.76
N THR A 203 -9.48 1.06 14.57
CA THR A 203 -9.22 0.18 15.72
C THR A 203 -8.07 0.73 16.58
N PRO A 204 -8.06 0.48 17.91
CA PRO A 204 -6.97 0.91 18.78
C PRO A 204 -5.60 0.40 18.31
N ALA A 205 -5.59 -0.78 17.71
CA ALA A 205 -4.44 -1.41 17.09
C ALA A 205 -3.82 -0.58 15.95
N LEU A 206 -4.65 0.10 15.15
CA LEU A 206 -4.22 0.86 13.99
C LEU A 206 -4.00 2.35 14.31
N THR A 207 -4.67 2.83 15.35
CA THR A 207 -4.65 4.24 15.75
C THR A 207 -3.76 4.55 16.95
N ARG A 208 -2.97 3.59 17.42
CA ARG A 208 -1.99 3.77 18.50
C ARG A 208 -0.94 4.83 18.16
N ALA A 209 -0.50 5.54 19.22
CA ALA A 209 0.55 6.55 19.15
C ALA A 209 1.95 5.98 19.45
N THR A 210 2.01 4.87 20.18
CA THR A 210 3.26 4.18 20.55
C THR A 210 3.41 2.86 19.78
N PRO A 211 4.63 2.50 19.33
CA PRO A 211 4.87 1.21 18.69
C PRO A 211 4.54 0.04 19.62
N ALA A 212 4.04 -1.06 19.06
CA ALA A 212 3.85 -2.33 19.76
C ALA A 212 5.08 -3.26 19.65
N GLY A 213 6.12 -2.85 18.90
CA GLY A 213 7.34 -3.63 18.69
C GLY A 213 7.17 -4.76 17.66
N GLY A 214 6.08 -4.74 16.89
CA GLY A 214 5.76 -5.81 15.96
C GLY A 214 4.34 -5.70 15.41
N PRO A 215 3.89 -6.72 14.65
CA PRO A 215 2.63 -6.60 13.93
C PRO A 215 1.39 -6.95 14.78
N SER A 216 1.51 -7.06 16.11
CA SER A 216 0.39 -7.38 17.01
C SER A 216 -0.77 -6.37 16.87
N CYS A 217 -2.00 -6.85 17.05
CA CYS A 217 -3.22 -6.02 17.07
C CYS A 217 -3.68 -5.65 18.48
N GLY A 218 -3.11 -6.27 19.50
CA GLY A 218 -3.30 -5.98 20.91
C GLY A 218 -1.93 -5.96 21.52
#